data_AF-A0A090X3P8-F1
#
_entry.id   AF-A0A090X3P8-F1
#
_cell.length_a   1.000
_cell.length_b   1.000
_cell.length_c   1.000
_cell.angle_alpha   90.00
_cell.angle_beta   90.00
_cell.angle_gamma   90.00
#
_symmetry.space_group_name_H-M   'P 1'
#
loop_
_entity.id
_entity.type
_entity.pdbx_description
1 polymer ?
#
loop_
_entity_poly.entity_id
_entity_poly.type
_entity_poly.pdbx_seq_one_letter_code
_entity_poly.pdbx_strand_id
1 'polypeptide(L)'
;MLDGQNLFDEQTSYSGEWNVDESIASFPENKQSIVIAIDHGNELRMEELTPFENEKYGGGDAENFLLWIMEKALPETITKFELKINRNKIAIAGSSLGGLFAYYAAIQHPNFFQSAGIFSPSFWWSKKSFQLIDQIEGIKNQHYFLQQEQKKEKIC
;
A
#
# COMPACT_ATOMS: atom_id res chain seq x y z
N MET A 1 1.78 -4.82 -3.45
CA MET A 1 0.59 -3.97 -3.55
C MET A 1 -0.49 -4.57 -2.68
N LEU A 2 -1.20 -3.74 -1.92
CA LEU A 2 -2.24 -4.13 -0.97
C LEU A 2 -3.58 -4.27 -1.68
N ASP A 3 -4.53 -4.95 -1.03
CA ASP A 3 -5.83 -5.31 -1.62
C ASP A 3 -5.66 -6.15 -2.89
N GLY A 4 -4.78 -7.15 -2.81
CA GLY A 4 -4.33 -8.01 -3.91
C GLY A 4 -5.46 -8.59 -4.78
N GLN A 5 -6.59 -8.91 -4.16
CA GLN A 5 -7.76 -9.49 -4.83
C GLN A 5 -8.33 -8.62 -5.95
N ASN A 6 -8.04 -7.32 -5.97
CA ASN A 6 -8.56 -6.41 -7.00
C ASN A 6 -7.57 -6.16 -8.15
N LEU A 7 -6.34 -6.69 -8.09
CA LEU A 7 -5.25 -6.18 -8.94
C LEU A 7 -5.23 -6.71 -10.38
N PHE A 8 -5.62 -7.97 -10.60
CA PHE A 8 -5.30 -8.69 -11.85
C PHE A 8 -6.46 -9.40 -12.55
N ASP A 9 -7.61 -9.57 -11.89
CA ASP A 9 -8.71 -10.35 -12.49
C ASP A 9 -10.06 -9.80 -12.05
N GLU A 10 -10.83 -9.30 -13.02
CA GLU A 10 -12.18 -8.78 -12.84
C GLU A 10 -13.15 -9.76 -12.17
N GLN A 11 -13.08 -11.05 -12.48
CA GLN A 11 -13.98 -12.08 -11.93
C GLN A 11 -13.72 -12.35 -10.44
N THR A 12 -12.47 -12.18 -10.00
CA THR A 12 -12.10 -12.35 -8.58
C THR A 12 -12.09 -11.04 -7.79
N SER A 13 -12.24 -9.91 -8.47
CA SER A 13 -12.21 -8.60 -7.85
C SER A 13 -13.45 -8.34 -7.00
N TYR A 14 -13.21 -7.78 -5.81
CA TYR A 14 -14.27 -7.32 -4.92
C TYR A 14 -14.82 -5.96 -5.35
N SER A 15 -13.98 -5.08 -5.92
CA SER A 15 -14.32 -3.68 -6.22
C SER A 15 -14.06 -3.26 -7.67
N GLY A 16 -13.98 -4.22 -8.57
CA GLY A 16 -13.56 -4.02 -9.96
C GLY A 16 -12.05 -4.11 -10.13
N GLU A 17 -11.60 -4.55 -11.30
CA GLU A 17 -10.19 -4.80 -11.56
C GLU A 17 -9.38 -3.51 -11.69
N TRP A 18 -8.15 -3.50 -11.15
CA TRP A 18 -7.25 -2.36 -11.25
C TRP A 18 -6.31 -2.44 -12.46
N ASN A 19 -6.37 -3.51 -13.26
CA ASN A 19 -5.63 -3.72 -14.52
C ASN A 19 -4.11 -3.53 -14.34
N VAL A 20 -3.55 -4.08 -13.27
CA VAL A 20 -2.14 -3.87 -12.92
C VAL A 20 -1.22 -4.60 -13.89
N ASP A 21 -1.57 -5.81 -14.30
CA ASP A 21 -0.80 -6.60 -15.24
C ASP A 21 -0.80 -6.00 -16.65
N GLU A 22 -1.91 -5.48 -17.16
CA GLU A 22 -1.93 -4.74 -18.44
C GLU A 22 -1.07 -3.48 -18.35
N SER A 23 -1.17 -2.75 -17.24
CA SER A 23 -0.38 -1.55 -17.00
C SER A 23 1.11 -1.86 -17.01
N ILE A 24 1.55 -2.91 -16.32
CA ILE A 24 2.95 -3.35 -16.32
C ILE A 24 3.37 -3.87 -17.70
N ALA A 25 2.53 -4.67 -18.37
CA ALA A 25 2.82 -5.22 -19.69
C ALA A 25 2.97 -4.15 -20.78
N SER A 26 2.38 -2.96 -20.58
CA SER A 26 2.55 -1.82 -21.50
C SER A 26 3.97 -1.25 -21.52
N PHE A 27 4.79 -1.51 -20.49
CA PHE A 27 6.18 -1.07 -20.43
C PHE A 27 7.12 -2.07 -21.16
N PRO A 28 8.25 -1.58 -21.73
CA PRO A 28 9.31 -2.45 -22.23
C PRO A 28 9.78 -3.44 -21.15
N GLU A 29 10.12 -4.67 -21.52
CA GLU A 29 10.50 -5.75 -20.59
C GLU A 29 11.56 -5.32 -19.56
N ASN A 30 12.57 -4.56 -19.99
CA ASN A 30 13.64 -4.05 -19.11
C ASN A 30 13.22 -2.87 -18.19
N LYS A 31 11.95 -2.46 -18.25
CA LYS A 31 11.31 -1.42 -17.42
C LYS A 31 10.13 -1.96 -16.62
N GLN A 32 9.76 -3.23 -16.81
CA GLN A 32 8.70 -3.88 -16.04
C GLN A 32 9.13 -4.10 -14.59
N SER A 33 8.13 -4.20 -13.71
CA SER A 33 8.33 -4.45 -12.28
C SER A 33 7.65 -5.75 -11.88
N ILE A 34 8.20 -6.42 -10.87
CA ILE A 34 7.53 -7.56 -10.24
C ILE A 34 6.50 -7.02 -9.26
N VAL A 35 5.24 -7.43 -9.44
CA VAL A 35 4.14 -7.08 -8.53
C VAL A 35 3.84 -8.27 -7.63
N ILE A 36 4.00 -8.08 -6.33
CA ILE A 36 3.54 -9.01 -5.30
C ILE A 36 2.23 -8.47 -4.75
N ALA A 37 1.13 -9.14 -5.07
CA ALA A 37 -0.21 -8.83 -4.57
C ALA A 37 -0.39 -9.46 -3.18
N ILE A 38 -0.87 -8.67 -2.22
CA ILE A 38 -1.18 -9.14 -0.87
C ILE A 38 -2.66 -8.85 -0.63
N ASP A 39 -3.45 -9.90 -0.62
CA ASP A 39 -4.87 -9.83 -0.25
C ASP A 39 -4.99 -9.40 1.21
N HIS A 40 -6.01 -8.62 1.51
CA HIS A 40 -6.36 -8.35 2.90
C HIS A 40 -7.10 -9.54 3.51
N GLY A 41 -7.04 -9.70 4.84
CA GLY A 41 -7.69 -10.78 5.58
C GLY A 41 -9.22 -10.64 5.74
N ASN A 42 -9.91 -10.11 4.72
CA ASN A 42 -11.35 -9.78 4.75
C ASN A 42 -11.75 -8.90 5.94
N GLU A 43 -12.38 -9.45 6.96
CA GLU A 43 -12.78 -8.75 8.19
C GLU A 43 -11.59 -8.13 8.92
N LEU A 44 -10.38 -8.68 8.74
CA LEU A 44 -9.15 -8.16 9.32
C LEU A 44 -8.58 -6.95 8.58
N ARG A 45 -9.14 -6.56 7.43
CA ARG A 45 -8.60 -5.46 6.61
C ARG A 45 -8.44 -4.16 7.40
N MET A 46 -9.38 -3.85 8.29
CA MET A 46 -9.31 -2.63 9.11
C MET A 46 -8.19 -2.73 10.14
N GLU A 47 -7.98 -3.89 10.75
CA GLU A 47 -6.87 -4.18 11.67
C GLU A 47 -5.53 -4.06 10.96
N GLU A 48 -5.36 -4.78 9.86
CA GLU A 48 -4.11 -4.88 9.10
C GLU A 48 -3.68 -3.56 8.46
N LEU A 49 -4.62 -2.77 7.93
CA LEU A 49 -4.29 -1.61 7.09
C LEU A 49 -4.29 -0.27 7.82
N THR A 50 -4.57 -0.24 9.13
CA THR A 50 -4.68 1.02 9.87
C THR A 50 -3.67 1.08 11.02
N PRO A 51 -2.82 2.13 11.07
CA PRO A 51 -1.80 2.27 12.14
C PRO A 51 -2.38 2.77 13.46
N PHE A 52 -3.63 3.24 13.46
CA PHE A 52 -4.30 3.76 14.63
C PHE A 52 -5.73 3.26 14.66
N GLU A 53 -6.20 2.93 15.86
CA GLU A 53 -7.59 2.59 16.09
C GLU A 53 -8.52 3.77 15.77
N ASN A 54 -9.68 3.44 15.21
CA ASN A 54 -10.82 4.32 15.03
C ASN A 54 -11.94 3.92 16.01
N GLU A 55 -12.53 4.90 16.71
CA GLU A 55 -13.56 4.68 17.74
C GLU A 55 -14.77 3.85 17.26
N LYS A 56 -15.11 3.91 15.97
CA LYS A 56 -16.26 3.22 15.39
C LYS A 56 -15.89 1.90 14.71
N TYR A 57 -14.71 1.84 14.09
CA TYR A 57 -14.34 0.77 13.16
C TYR A 57 -13.22 -0.14 13.67
N GLY A 58 -12.63 0.15 14.84
CA GLY A 58 -11.49 -0.61 15.38
C GLY A 58 -10.20 -0.31 14.61
N GLY A 59 -9.36 -1.33 14.43
CA GLY A 59 -8.09 -1.18 13.74
C GLY A 59 -6.90 -0.94 14.67
N GLY A 60 -5.73 -0.68 14.08
CA GLY A 60 -4.51 -0.32 14.81
C GLY A 60 -3.37 -1.34 14.76
N ASP A 61 -3.49 -2.42 13.97
CA ASP A 61 -2.50 -3.50 13.91
C ASP A 61 -1.54 -3.39 12.71
N ALA A 62 -1.50 -2.24 12.03
CA ALA A 62 -0.67 -2.08 10.83
C ALA A 62 0.83 -2.29 11.07
N GLU A 63 1.35 -2.04 12.29
CA GLU A 63 2.75 -2.29 12.60
C GLU A 63 3.09 -3.79 12.51
N ASN A 64 2.25 -4.66 13.09
CA ASN A 64 2.46 -6.10 13.03
C ASN A 64 2.31 -6.64 11.61
N PHE A 65 1.32 -6.14 10.86
CA PHE A 65 1.16 -6.51 9.45
C PHE A 65 2.36 -6.05 8.62
N LEU A 66 2.90 -4.86 8.86
CA LEU A 66 4.08 -4.33 8.18
C LEU A 66 5.34 -5.15 8.46
N LEU A 67 5.58 -5.49 9.73
CA LEU A 67 6.69 -6.35 10.13
C LEU A 67 6.56 -7.73 9.49
N TRP A 68 5.36 -8.31 9.45
CA TRP A 68 5.11 -9.56 8.75
C TRP A 68 5.44 -9.48 7.26
N ILE A 69 5.07 -8.38 6.58
CA ILE A 69 5.45 -8.17 5.16
C ILE A 69 6.97 -8.16 5.00
N MET A 70 7.66 -7.35 5.81
CA MET A 70 9.09 -7.08 5.67
C MET A 70 9.96 -8.27 6.05
N GLU A 71 9.61 -8.96 7.12
CA GLU A 71 10.45 -9.99 7.75
C GLU A 71 10.08 -11.39 7.31
N LYS A 72 8.85 -11.60 6.80
CA LYS A 72 8.35 -12.92 6.45
C LYS A 72 7.83 -13.01 5.03
N ALA A 73 6.72 -12.33 4.71
CA ALA A 73 6.00 -12.55 3.46
C ALA A 73 6.87 -12.25 2.23
N LEU A 74 7.55 -11.10 2.22
CA LEU A 74 8.39 -10.71 1.09
C LEU A 74 9.66 -11.59 0.99
N PRO A 75 10.45 -11.82 2.06
CA PRO A 75 11.60 -12.73 2.00
C PRO A 75 11.26 -14.16 1.57
N GLU A 76 10.18 -14.74 2.09
CA GLU A 76 9.73 -16.09 1.72
C GLU A 76 9.30 -16.14 0.25
N THR A 77 8.55 -15.13 -0.23
CA THR A 77 8.13 -15.04 -1.65
C THR A 77 9.33 -14.94 -2.59
N ILE A 78 10.29 -14.05 -2.27
CA ILE A 78 11.52 -13.88 -3.07
C ILE A 78 12.29 -15.20 -3.17
N THR A 79 12.41 -15.92 -2.06
CA THR A 79 13.13 -17.19 -2.02
C THR A 79 12.38 -18.28 -2.79
N LYS A 80 11.07 -18.41 -2.57
CA LYS A 80 10.22 -19.44 -3.18
C LYS A 80 10.20 -19.38 -4.71
N PHE A 81 10.20 -18.17 -5.27
CA PHE A 81 10.12 -17.96 -6.72
C PHE A 81 11.46 -17.52 -7.33
N GLU A 82 12.56 -17.58 -6.56
CA GLU A 82 13.91 -17.21 -7.00
C GLU A 82 13.97 -15.80 -7.66
N LEU A 83 13.21 -14.85 -7.11
CA LEU A 83 13.01 -13.53 -7.71
C LEU A 83 14.30 -12.70 -7.67
N LYS A 84 14.68 -12.14 -8.81
CA LYS A 84 15.81 -11.20 -8.92
C LYS A 84 15.36 -9.79 -8.54
N ILE A 85 15.38 -9.48 -7.25
CA ILE A 85 14.94 -8.17 -6.71
C ILE A 85 16.12 -7.24 -6.47
N ASN A 86 15.98 -5.97 -6.86
CA ASN A 86 16.84 -4.91 -6.39
C ASN A 86 16.30 -4.36 -5.06
N ARG A 87 16.97 -4.68 -3.94
CA ARG A 87 16.54 -4.27 -2.59
C ARG A 87 16.53 -2.75 -2.37
N ASN A 88 17.16 -1.98 -3.25
CA ASN A 88 17.14 -0.51 -3.22
C ASN A 88 16.01 0.09 -4.08
N LYS A 89 15.12 -0.75 -4.63
CA LYS A 89 13.98 -0.34 -5.47
C LYS A 89 12.71 -1.12 -5.12
N ILE A 90 12.39 -1.19 -3.83
CA ILE A 90 11.16 -1.77 -3.32
C ILE A 90 10.13 -0.65 -3.15
N ALA A 91 8.93 -0.88 -3.67
CA ALA A 91 7.81 0.04 -3.54
C ALA A 91 6.63 -0.63 -2.84
N ILE A 92 5.84 0.16 -2.12
CA ILE A 92 4.55 -0.25 -1.56
C ILE A 92 3.42 0.59 -2.17
N ALA A 93 2.26 0.00 -2.44
CA ALA A 93 1.13 0.76 -2.94
C ALA A 93 -0.21 0.17 -2.52
N GLY A 94 -1.21 1.04 -2.40
CA GLY A 94 -2.58 0.66 -2.05
C GLY A 94 -3.56 1.83 -2.17
N SER A 95 -4.86 1.52 -2.03
CA SER A 95 -5.95 2.48 -2.14
C SER A 95 -6.78 2.58 -0.85
N SER A 96 -7.35 3.74 -0.53
CA SER A 96 -8.18 3.94 0.68
C SER A 96 -7.40 3.62 1.97
N LEU A 97 -7.80 2.59 2.74
CA LEU A 97 -7.03 2.11 3.88
C LEU A 97 -5.65 1.58 3.45
N GLY A 98 -5.55 0.90 2.31
CA GLY A 98 -4.27 0.50 1.75
C GLY A 98 -3.40 1.70 1.34
N GLY A 99 -4.01 2.82 0.95
CA GLY A 99 -3.29 4.06 0.70
C GLY A 99 -2.72 4.66 1.98
N LEU A 100 -3.50 4.67 3.07
CA LEU A 100 -3.03 5.07 4.39
C LEU A 100 -1.90 4.16 4.88
N PHE A 101 -2.02 2.84 4.72
CA PHE A 101 -0.97 1.90 5.06
C PHE A 101 0.30 2.11 4.23
N ALA A 102 0.17 2.29 2.91
CA ALA A 102 1.31 2.53 2.03
C ALA A 102 2.05 3.82 2.42
N TYR A 103 1.31 4.87 2.78
CA TYR A 103 1.88 6.08 3.35
C TYR A 103 2.65 5.78 4.65
N TYR A 104 1.98 5.14 5.61
CA TYR A 104 2.55 4.76 6.91
C TYR A 104 3.82 3.92 6.77
N ALA A 105 3.81 2.88 5.95
CA ALA A 105 4.95 1.99 5.75
C ALA A 105 6.18 2.72 5.18
N ALA A 106 5.95 3.62 4.22
CA ALA A 106 7.01 4.39 3.58
C ALA A 106 7.66 5.40 4.54
N ILE A 107 6.90 5.99 5.45
CA ILE A 107 7.45 6.92 6.45
C ILE A 107 8.15 6.20 7.61
N GLN A 108 7.65 5.05 8.05
CA GLN A 108 8.23 4.30 9.18
C GLN A 108 9.50 3.55 8.76
N HIS A 109 9.52 3.00 7.54
CA HIS A 109 10.65 2.22 7.03
C HIS A 109 11.20 2.78 5.71
N PRO A 110 11.74 4.02 5.74
CA PRO A 110 12.10 4.72 4.52
C PRO A 110 13.27 4.11 3.76
N ASN A 111 14.12 3.35 4.45
CA ASN A 111 15.21 2.61 3.85
C ASN A 111 14.77 1.27 3.24
N PHE A 112 13.59 0.77 3.61
CA PHE A 112 13.05 -0.47 3.06
C PHE A 112 12.14 -0.20 1.85
N PHE A 113 11.25 0.79 1.95
CA PHE A 113 10.37 1.22 0.85
C PHE A 113 10.85 2.56 0.28
N GLN A 114 11.50 2.53 -0.89
CA GLN A 114 12.04 3.75 -1.52
C GLN A 114 11.00 4.48 -2.38
N SER A 115 9.83 3.87 -2.59
CA SER A 115 8.74 4.50 -3.32
C SER A 115 7.38 4.05 -2.79
N ALA A 116 6.39 4.92 -2.87
CA ALA A 116 5.03 4.59 -2.45
C ALA A 116 3.98 5.09 -3.45
N GLY A 117 3.06 4.20 -3.83
CA GLY A 117 1.84 4.52 -4.58
C GLY A 117 0.65 4.67 -3.63
N ILE A 118 0.18 5.90 -3.46
CA ILE A 118 -0.73 6.31 -2.39
C ILE A 118 -2.01 6.83 -3.04
N PHE A 119 -3.00 5.96 -3.16
CA PHE A 119 -4.23 6.27 -3.88
C PHE A 119 -5.39 6.50 -2.90
N SER A 120 -6.02 7.66 -2.98
CA SER A 120 -7.13 8.12 -2.13
C SER A 120 -6.97 7.73 -0.64
N PRO A 121 -5.85 8.08 0.02
CA PRO A 121 -5.53 7.58 1.35
C PRO A 121 -6.56 8.03 2.39
N SER A 122 -6.99 7.10 3.23
CA SER A 122 -7.99 7.35 4.28
C SER A 122 -7.42 8.05 5.51
N PHE A 123 -6.78 9.22 5.34
CA PHE A 123 -6.27 10.01 6.47
C PHE A 123 -7.35 10.40 7.48
N TRP A 124 -8.62 10.46 7.06
CA TRP A 124 -9.77 10.68 7.94
C TRP A 124 -9.96 9.60 9.01
N TRP A 125 -9.31 8.44 8.88
CA TRP A 125 -9.46 7.29 9.78
C TRP A 125 -9.23 7.65 11.25
N SER A 126 -8.21 8.45 11.54
CA SER A 126 -7.93 8.90 12.91
C SER A 126 -7.27 10.27 12.87
N LYS A 127 -7.47 11.09 13.92
CA LYS A 127 -6.73 12.35 14.06
C LYS A 127 -5.22 12.13 14.03
N LYS A 128 -4.74 11.00 14.56
CA LYS A 128 -3.33 10.59 14.51
C LYS A 128 -2.84 10.30 13.08
N SER A 129 -3.72 9.82 12.19
CA SER A 129 -3.37 9.57 10.80
C SER A 129 -2.93 10.85 10.07
N PHE A 130 -3.49 12.01 10.42
CA PHE A 130 -3.02 13.29 9.87
C PHE A 130 -1.65 13.70 10.39
N GLN A 131 -1.29 13.32 11.62
CA GLN A 131 0.03 13.63 12.21
C GLN A 131 1.16 12.87 11.53
N LEU A 132 0.86 11.79 10.79
CA LEU A 132 1.84 11.10 9.96
C LEU A 132 2.40 12.03 8.87
N ILE A 133 1.63 13.03 8.43
CA ILE A 133 2.05 14.00 7.42
C ILE A 133 3.25 14.81 7.91
N ASP A 134 3.26 15.16 9.19
CA ASP A 134 4.34 15.95 9.80
C ASP A 134 5.65 15.14 9.93
N GLN A 135 5.57 13.80 9.90
CA GLN A 135 6.74 12.92 10.04
C GLN A 135 7.57 12.79 8.75
N ILE A 136 7.07 13.32 7.62
CA ILE A 136 7.81 13.27 6.36
C ILE A 136 9.03 14.21 6.36
N GLU A 137 9.04 15.20 7.27
CA GLU A 137 10.14 16.15 7.40
C GLU A 137 11.46 15.43 7.73
N GLY A 138 12.36 15.36 6.75
CA GLY A 138 13.69 14.77 6.89
C GLY A 138 13.91 13.44 6.14
N ILE A 139 12.85 12.85 5.59
CA ILE A 139 12.97 11.66 4.73
C ILE A 139 13.52 12.08 3.36
N LYS A 140 14.69 11.56 2.99
CA LYS A 140 15.36 11.83 1.70
C LYS A 140 15.28 10.63 0.78
N ASN A 141 15.30 10.88 -0.53
CA ASN A 141 15.39 9.86 -1.58
C ASN A 141 14.19 8.90 -1.67
N GLN A 142 12.98 9.38 -1.37
CA GLN A 142 11.74 8.65 -1.66
C GLN A 142 10.93 9.30 -2.77
N HIS A 143 10.23 8.45 -3.53
CA HIS A 143 9.25 8.87 -4.53
C HIS A 143 7.84 8.53 -4.07
N TYR A 144 7.04 9.56 -3.79
CA TYR A 144 5.63 9.41 -3.43
C TYR A 144 4.75 9.77 -4.63
N PHE A 145 3.88 8.85 -5.02
CA PHE A 145 2.83 9.10 -6.00
C PHE A 145 1.50 9.19 -5.24
N LEU A 146 1.03 10.41 -5.00
CA LEU A 146 -0.22 10.66 -4.29
C LEU A 146 -1.33 11.03 -5.29
N GLN A 147 -2.40 10.25 -5.29
CA GLN A 147 -3.65 10.59 -5.98
C GLN A 147 -4.76 10.72 -4.94
N GLN A 148 -5.60 11.74 -5.04
CA GLN A 148 -6.82 11.85 -4.22
C GLN A 148 -8.00 12.17 -5.13
N GLU A 149 -9.09 11.41 -5.01
CA GLU A 149 -10.32 11.74 -5.73
C GLU A 149 -10.93 13.04 -5.19
N GLN A 150 -11.17 14.01 -6.08
CA GLN A 150 -11.99 15.17 -5.77
C GLN A 150 -13.47 14.79 -5.90
N LYS A 151 -14.12 14.39 -4.79
CA LYS A 151 -15.58 14.44 -4.75
C LYS A 151 -16.00 15.91 -4.60
N LYS A 152 -16.71 16.44 -5.61
CA LYS A 152 -17.47 17.69 -5.47
C LYS A 152 -18.50 17.46 -4.37
N GLU A 153 -18.26 18.01 -3.19
CA GLU A 153 -19.33 18.15 -2.20
C GLU A 153 -20.42 19.01 -2.82
N LYS A 154 -21.59 18.40 -3.09
CA LYS A 154 -22.81 19.19 -3.26
C LYS A 154 -23.12 19.77 -1.89
N ILE A 155 -22.70 21.02 -1.69
CA ILE A 155 -23.25 21.86 -0.63
C ILE A 155 -24.72 22.06 -0.99
N CYS A 156 -25.61 21.34 -0.31
CA CYS A 156 -27.04 21.62 -0.29
C CYS A 156 -27.33 22.71 0.74
#